data_AF-A0A970BME5-F1
#
_entry.id   AF-A0A970BME5-F1
#
_cell.length_a   1.000
_cell.length_b   1.000
_cell.length_c   1.000
_cell.angle_alpha   90.00
_cell.angle_beta   90.00
_cell.angle_gamma   90.00
#
_symmetry.space_group_name_H-M   'P 1'
#
loop_
_entity.id
_entity.type
_entity.pdbx_description
1 polymer ?
#
loop_
_entity_poly.entity_id
_entity_poly.type
_entity_poly.pdbx_seq_one_letter_code
_entity_poly.pdbx_strand_id
1 'polypeptide(L)'
;MHTLSHLEEALRQKEQALIQYVRYMRESQDSENEEIAALFADLAKAEEKHIAVIRDQVAKLSQNQFLNEYQRVNEYNSQHSTYEGAPEH
;
A
#
# COMPACT_ATOMS: atom_id res chain seq x y z
N MET A 1 -9.10 10.25 -1.46
CA MET A 1 -9.41 9.54 -0.19
C MET A 1 -8.15 9.49 0.65
N HIS A 2 -8.19 9.85 1.94
CA HIS A 2 -7.01 9.86 2.83
C HIS A 2 -6.53 8.45 3.22
N THR A 3 -7.34 7.41 2.98
CA THR A 3 -6.99 6.03 3.33
C THR A 3 -5.80 5.49 2.56
N LEU A 4 -5.71 5.76 1.24
CA LEU A 4 -4.58 5.31 0.43
C LEU A 4 -3.27 5.97 0.89
N SER A 5 -3.29 7.29 1.14
CA SER A 5 -2.13 8.02 1.66
C SER A 5 -1.70 7.51 3.05
N HIS A 6 -2.64 7.19 3.94
CA HIS A 6 -2.31 6.61 5.24
C HIS A 6 -1.70 5.21 5.11
N LEU A 7 -2.16 4.39 4.16
CA LEU A 7 -1.59 3.06 3.91
C LEU A 7 -0.19 3.15 3.32
N GLU A 8 0.07 4.09 2.40
CA GLU A 8 1.41 4.34 1.85
C GLU A 8 2.38 4.88 2.91
N GLU A 9 1.91 5.73 3.82
CA GLU A 9 2.70 6.22 4.94
C GLU A 9 3.00 5.08 5.92
N ALA A 10 1.98 4.30 6.29
CA ALA A 10 2.16 3.13 7.14
C ALA A 10 3.16 2.15 6.51
N LEU A 11 3.03 1.85 5.21
CA LEU A 11 3.98 0.98 4.50
C LEU A 11 5.42 1.47 4.64
N ARG A 12 5.66 2.77 4.43
CA ARG A 12 7.00 3.37 4.57
C ARG A 12 7.54 3.25 5.99
N GLN A 13 6.72 3.52 7.00
CA GLN A 13 7.11 3.38 8.40
C GLN A 13 7.47 1.92 8.74
N LYS A 14 6.68 0.96 8.24
CA LYS A 14 6.91 -0.48 8.42
C LYS A 14 8.20 -0.96 7.75
N GLU A 15 8.49 -0.50 6.55
CA GLU A 15 9.75 -0.81 5.85
C GLU A 15 10.97 -0.26 6.59
N GLN A 16 10.87 0.96 7.15
CA GLN A 16 11.92 1.53 7.99
C GLN A 16 12.13 0.74 9.28
N ALA A 17 11.05 0.34 9.95
CA ALA A 17 11.13 -0.47 11.17
C ALA A 17 11.78 -1.83 10.91
N LEU A 18 11.43 -2.50 9.80
CA LEU A 18 12.05 -3.77 9.39
C LEU A 18 13.58 -3.64 9.25
N ILE A 19 14.05 -2.59 8.55
CA ILE A 19 15.49 -2.32 8.38
C ILE A 19 16.17 -2.16 9.75
N GLN A 20 15.54 -1.43 10.66
CA GLN A 20 16.09 -1.19 11.99
C GLN A 20 16.12 -2.45 12.85
N TYR A 21 15.08 -3.29 12.82
CA TYR A 21 15.07 -4.55 13.55
C TYR A 21 16.14 -5.51 13.04
N VAL A 22 16.33 -5.63 11.73
CA VAL A 22 17.43 -6.43 11.16
C VAL A 22 18.79 -5.89 11.59
N ARG A 23 18.95 -4.57 11.65
CA ARG A 23 20.18 -3.95 12.14
C ARG A 23 20.43 -4.28 13.60
N TYR A 24 19.45 -4.10 14.48
CA TYR A 24 19.60 -4.39 15.91
C TYR A 24 19.78 -5.87 16.20
N MET A 25 19.17 -6.75 15.40
CA MET A 25 19.45 -8.19 15.44
C MET A 25 20.94 -8.46 15.23
N ARG A 26 21.55 -7.88 14.19
CA ARG A 26 22.99 -8.05 13.90
C ARG A 26 23.88 -7.46 14.99
N GLU A 27 23.57 -6.25 15.44
CA GLU A 27 24.32 -5.61 16.54
C GLU A 27 24.26 -6.45 17.84
N SER A 28 23.13 -7.13 18.08
CA SER A 28 22.96 -8.02 19.23
C SER A 28 23.71 -9.34 19.06
N GLN A 29 23.74 -9.90 17.83
CA GLN A 29 24.56 -11.07 17.50
C GLN A 29 26.05 -10.77 17.67
N ASP A 30 26.51 -9.62 17.18
CA ASP A 30 27.91 -9.17 17.31
C ASP A 30 28.31 -8.96 18.78
N SER A 31 27.33 -8.68 19.65
CA SER A 31 27.51 -8.52 21.10
C SER A 31 27.29 -9.83 21.89
N GLU A 32 27.15 -10.97 21.21
CA GLU A 32 26.87 -12.29 21.80
C GLU A 32 25.58 -12.34 22.65
N ASN A 33 24.64 -11.43 22.40
CA ASN A 33 23.34 -11.37 23.08
C ASN A 33 22.26 -12.06 22.25
N GLU A 34 22.23 -13.39 22.34
CA GLU A 34 21.33 -14.25 21.55
C GLU A 34 19.85 -14.00 21.84
N GLU A 35 19.48 -13.69 23.08
CA GLU A 35 18.08 -13.43 23.47
C GLU A 35 17.53 -12.19 22.77
N ILE A 36 18.28 -11.09 22.80
CA ILE A 36 17.88 -9.85 22.13
C ILE A 36 17.94 -9.99 20.60
N ALA A 37 18.91 -10.74 20.07
CA ALA A 37 18.96 -11.06 18.65
C ALA A 37 17.70 -11.82 18.21
N ALA A 38 17.27 -12.84 18.97
CA ALA A 38 16.07 -13.61 18.67
C ALA A 38 14.80 -12.73 18.73
N LEU A 39 14.71 -11.83 19.72
CA LEU A 39 13.61 -10.87 19.81
C LEU A 39 13.52 -9.98 18.56
N PHE A 40 14.64 -9.40 18.12
CA PHE A 40 14.64 -8.56 16.91
C PHE A 40 14.36 -9.36 15.64
N ALA A 41 14.76 -10.63 15.57
CA ALA A 41 14.40 -11.51 14.47
C ALA A 41 12.88 -11.76 14.40
N ASP A 42 12.24 -12.01 15.55
CA ASP A 42 10.79 -12.21 15.63
C ASP A 42 10.03 -10.92 15.27
N LEU A 43 10.49 -9.76 15.74
CA LEU A 43 9.93 -8.45 15.37
C LEU A 43 10.05 -8.19 13.86
N ALA A 44 11.20 -8.47 13.25
CA ALA A 44 11.41 -8.34 11.82
C ALA A 44 10.43 -9.23 11.02
N LYS A 45 10.27 -10.49 11.43
CA LYS A 45 9.34 -11.44 10.80
C LYS A 45 7.87 -11.03 10.94
N ALA A 46 7.48 -10.46 12.07
CA ALA A 46 6.14 -9.90 12.24
C ALA A 46 5.93 -8.71 11.29
N GLU A 47 6.93 -7.85 11.15
CA GLU A 47 6.85 -6.66 10.30
C GLU A 47 6.76 -7.01 8.81
N GLU A 48 7.46 -8.05 8.35
CA GLU A 48 7.31 -8.57 6.97
C GLU A 48 5.85 -8.95 6.65
N LYS A 49 5.13 -9.56 7.61
CA LYS A 49 3.71 -9.90 7.43
C LYS A 49 2.84 -8.65 7.34
N HIS A 50 3.09 -7.65 8.18
CA HIS A 50 2.37 -6.37 8.12
C HIS A 50 2.58 -5.68 6.75
N ILE A 51 3.83 -5.63 6.27
CA ILE A 51 4.18 -5.07 4.96
C ILE A 51 3.43 -5.80 3.84
N ALA A 52 3.39 -7.13 3.86
CA ALA A 52 2.70 -7.92 2.85
C ALA A 52 1.19 -7.59 2.80
N VAL A 53 0.54 -7.51 3.95
CA VAL A 53 -0.89 -7.17 4.06
C VAL A 53 -1.16 -5.74 3.58
N ILE A 54 -0.34 -4.77 3.99
CA ILE A 54 -0.52 -3.37 3.59
C ILE A 54 -0.29 -3.21 2.08
N ARG A 55 0.72 -3.87 1.50
CA ARG A 55 0.97 -3.84 0.04
C ARG A 55 -0.22 -4.39 -0.75
N ASP A 56 -0.80 -5.50 -0.30
CA ASP A 56 -2.02 -6.07 -0.92
C ASP A 56 -3.21 -5.09 -0.83
N GLN A 57 -3.40 -4.43 0.31
CA GLN A 57 -4.45 -3.42 0.49
C GLN A 57 -4.24 -2.18 -0.39
N VAL A 58 -3.01 -1.69 -0.50
CA VAL A 58 -2.64 -0.59 -1.42
C VAL A 58 -2.96 -0.99 -2.85
N ALA A 59 -2.53 -2.17 -3.31
CA ALA A 59 -2.79 -2.63 -4.67
C ALA A 59 -4.30 -2.71 -4.98
N LYS A 60 -5.10 -3.27 -4.06
CA LYS A 60 -6.57 -3.36 -4.20
C LYS A 60 -7.23 -1.99 -4.25
N LEU A 61 -6.85 -1.06 -3.38
CA LEU A 61 -7.44 0.27 -3.34
C LEU A 61 -7.06 1.12 -4.54
N SER A 62 -5.81 1.04 -5.01
CA SER A 62 -5.39 1.72 -6.23
C SER A 62 -6.18 1.22 -7.44
N GLN A 63 -6.34 -0.09 -7.60
CA GLN A 63 -7.16 -0.68 -8.68
C GLN A 63 -8.63 -0.23 -8.61
N ASN A 64 -9.23 -0.24 -7.42
CA ASN A 64 -10.59 0.23 -7.22
C ASN A 64 -10.75 1.73 -7.49
N GLN A 65 -9.73 2.54 -7.20
CA GLN A 65 -9.75 3.96 -7.53
C GLN A 65 -9.75 4.19 -9.05
N PHE A 66 -8.93 3.46 -9.80
CA PHE A 66 -8.95 3.52 -11.27
C PHE A 66 -10.30 3.05 -11.83
N LEU A 67 -10.86 1.94 -11.34
CA LEU A 67 -12.18 1.46 -11.78
C LEU A 67 -13.29 2.49 -11.49
N ASN A 68 -13.27 3.10 -10.31
CA ASN A 68 -14.21 4.15 -9.95
C ASN A 68 -14.07 5.39 -10.86
N GLU A 69 -12.85 5.78 -11.23
CA GLU A 69 -12.61 6.90 -12.15
C GLU A 69 -13.11 6.59 -13.57
N TYR A 70 -12.83 5.40 -14.10
CA TYR A 70 -13.36 4.96 -15.39
C TYR A 70 -14.88 4.86 -15.41
N GLN A 71 -15.50 4.34 -14.35
CA GLN A 71 -16.96 4.30 -14.21
C GLN A 71 -17.55 5.70 -14.15
N ARG A 72 -16.94 6.63 -13.40
CA ARG A 72 -17.36 8.03 -13.34
C ARG A 72 -17.29 8.74 -14.69
N VAL A 73 -16.22 8.51 -15.45
CA VAL A 73 -16.07 9.07 -16.80
C VAL A 73 -17.10 8.48 -17.75
N ASN A 74 -17.38 7.19 -17.67
CA ASN A 74 -18.41 6.55 -18.48
C ASN A 74 -19.82 7.02 -18.12
N GLU A 75 -20.13 7.22 -16.84
CA GLU A 75 -21.41 7.77 -16.39
C GLU A 75 -21.58 9.23 -16.85
N TYR A 76 -20.53 10.05 -16.75
CA TYR A 76 -20.53 11.42 -17.24
C TYR A 76 -20.72 11.49 -18.77
N ASN A 77 -20.00 10.65 -19.52
CA ASN A 77 -20.15 10.57 -20.97
C ASN A 77 -21.52 10.02 -21.40
N SER A 78 -22.12 9.11 -20.63
CA SER A 78 -23.45 8.57 -20.91
C SER A 78 -24.56 9.58 -20.64
N GLN A 79 -24.38 10.49 -19.67
CA GLN A 79 -25.33 11.57 -19.38
C GLN A 79 -25.19 12.78 -20.32
N HIS A 80 -24.00 12.99 -20.90
CA HIS A 80 -23.73 14.09 -21.84
C HIS A 80 -23.64 13.66 -23.32
N SER A 81 -23.98 12.40 -23.66
CA SER A 81 -24.15 11.99 -25.06
C SER A 81 -25.52 12.42 -25.58
N THR A 82 -25.71 13.74 -25.71
CA THR A 82 -26.68 14.29 -26.65
C THR A 82 -26.03 14.19 -28.03
N TYR A 83 -26.32 13.10 -28.75
CA TYR A 83 -26.21 13.10 -30.20
C TYR A 83 -27.13 14.22 -30.71
N GLU A 84 -26.56 15.39 -30.97
CA GLU A 84 -27.18 16.36 -31.87
C GLU A 84 -27.29 15.67 -33.22
N GLY A 85 -28.53 15.33 -33.59
CA GLY A 85 -28.87 14.80 -34.90
C GLY A 85 -28.35 15.74 -35.97
N ALA A 86 -27.58 15.19 -36.90
CA ALA A 86 -27.15 15.86 -38.11
C ALA A 86 -28.39 16.42 -38.86
N PRO A 87 -28.32 17.64 -39.42
CA PRO A 87 -29.41 18.17 -40.24
C PRO A 87 -29.40 17.45 -41.59
N GLU A 88 -30.42 16.64 -41.85
CA GLU A 88 -30.73 16.19 -43.22
C GLU A 88 -31.41 17.33 -43.99
N HIS A 89 -30.92 17.50 -45.22
CA HIS A 89 -31.27 18.52 -46.21
C HIS A 89 -32.71 18.43 -46.74
#